data_AF-A0A495Y9T2-F1
#
_entry.id   AF-A0A495Y9T2-F1
#
_cell.length_a   1.000
_cell.length_b   1.000
_cell.length_c   1.000
_cell.angle_alpha   90.00
_cell.angle_beta   90.00
_cell.angle_gamma   90.00
#
_symmetry.space_group_name_H-M   'P 1'
#
loop_
_entity.id
_entity.type
_entity.pdbx_description
1 polymer ?
#
loop_
_entity_poly.entity_id
_entity_poly.type
_entity_poly.pdbx_seq_one_letter_code
_entity_poly.pdbx_strand_id
1 'polypeptide(L)'
;MTKTRLQHDRDERYAPVPHDKAFVDQMMAKPGVKAAYDALEEECTALDALLTARRDAGLTQAQVADRMGTTVSAISRLEASFASEKHSSSFSTLRKYAAACGKKLVISFA
;
A
#
# COMPACT_ATOMS: atom_id res chain seq x y z
N MET A 1 -36.15 -16.31 -8.90
CA MET A 1 -35.37 -16.53 -10.14
C MET A 1 -34.81 -15.22 -10.74
N THR A 2 -34.38 -14.25 -9.92
CA THR A 2 -34.03 -12.89 -10.40
C THR A 2 -32.58 -12.49 -10.15
N LYS A 3 -31.80 -13.28 -9.39
CA LYS A 3 -30.37 -12.98 -9.12
C LYS A 3 -29.44 -13.35 -10.28
N THR A 4 -29.74 -14.43 -11.01
CA THR A 4 -28.86 -14.98 -12.04
C THR A 4 -28.74 -14.08 -13.28
N ARG A 5 -29.78 -13.32 -13.63
CA ARG A 5 -29.80 -12.46 -14.83
C ARG A 5 -29.00 -11.15 -14.66
N LEU A 6 -28.86 -10.66 -13.43
CA LEU A 6 -28.09 -9.44 -13.12
C LEU A 6 -26.58 -9.68 -13.07
N GLN A 7 -26.14 -10.92 -12.82
CA GLN A 7 -24.71 -11.27 -12.77
C GLN A 7 -24.10 -11.40 -14.18
N HIS A 8 -24.78 -12.10 -15.09
CA HIS A 8 -24.34 -12.24 -16.49
C HIS A 8 -24.16 -10.87 -17.19
N ASP A 9 -25.08 -9.93 -16.97
CA ASP A 9 -25.06 -8.60 -17.60
C ASP A 9 -23.94 -7.68 -17.06
N ARG A 10 -23.30 -8.03 -15.93
CA ARG A 10 -22.13 -7.32 -15.39
C ARG A 10 -20.81 -7.91 -15.90
N ASP A 11 -20.78 -9.22 -16.13
CA ASP A 11 -19.59 -9.93 -16.58
C ASP A 11 -19.27 -9.64 -18.07
N GLU A 12 -20.29 -9.46 -18.91
CA GLU A 12 -20.11 -9.10 -20.34
C GLU A 12 -19.58 -7.67 -20.57
N ARG A 13 -19.64 -6.79 -19.56
CA ARG A 13 -19.18 -5.39 -19.64
C ARG A 13 -17.88 -5.13 -18.87
N TYR A 14 -17.38 -6.11 -18.13
CA TYR A 14 -16.16 -5.94 -17.35
C TYR A 14 -14.93 -6.27 -18.20
N ALA A 15 -14.34 -5.22 -18.81
CA ALA A 15 -13.09 -5.28 -19.53
C ALA A 15 -11.97 -4.56 -18.73
N PRO A 16 -11.36 -5.22 -17.73
CA PRO A 16 -10.33 -4.59 -16.92
C PRO A 16 -9.08 -4.32 -17.75
N VAL A 17 -8.45 -3.18 -17.48
CA VAL A 17 -7.12 -2.89 -18.05
C VAL A 17 -6.11 -3.78 -17.32
N PRO A 18 -5.35 -4.64 -18.02
CA PRO A 18 -4.29 -5.41 -17.39
C PRO A 18 -3.16 -4.48 -16.96
N HIS A 19 -2.80 -4.53 -15.68
CA HIS A 19 -1.65 -3.79 -15.13
C HIS A 19 -0.38 -4.64 -15.23
N ASP A 20 -0.05 -5.08 -16.44
CA ASP A 20 1.15 -5.87 -16.73
C ASP A 20 2.34 -4.96 -17.09
N LYS A 21 3.48 -5.59 -17.45
CA LYS A 21 4.68 -4.85 -17.83
C LYS A 21 4.46 -3.92 -19.04
N ALA A 22 3.70 -4.37 -20.05
CA ALA A 22 3.47 -3.58 -21.25
C ALA A 22 2.64 -2.32 -20.94
N PHE A 23 1.64 -2.45 -20.05
CA PHE A 23 0.89 -1.31 -19.55
C PHE A 23 1.79 -0.30 -18.82
N VAL A 24 2.66 -0.77 -17.93
CA VAL A 24 3.59 0.11 -17.20
C VAL A 24 4.54 0.83 -18.16
N ASP A 25 5.14 0.12 -19.11
CA ASP A 25 6.04 0.70 -20.11
C ASP A 25 5.31 1.77 -20.94
N GLN A 26 4.05 1.52 -21.33
CA GLN A 26 3.22 2.49 -22.04
C GLN A 26 2.88 3.72 -21.17
N MET A 27 2.61 3.54 -19.87
CA MET A 27 2.37 4.67 -18.97
C MET A 27 3.62 5.52 -18.78
N MET A 28 4.79 4.91 -18.60
CA MET A 28 6.06 5.63 -18.41
C MET A 28 6.49 6.42 -19.66
N ALA A 29 6.04 6.01 -20.84
CA ALA A 29 6.28 6.75 -22.09
C ALA A 29 5.42 8.03 -22.23
N LYS A 30 4.38 8.21 -21.40
CA LYS A 30 3.51 9.40 -21.48
C LYS A 30 4.21 10.63 -20.88
N PRO A 31 4.14 11.79 -21.55
CA PRO A 31 4.68 13.04 -21.02
C PRO A 31 4.12 13.34 -19.62
N GLY A 32 5.00 13.66 -18.67
CA GLY A 32 4.65 14.01 -17.29
C GLY A 32 4.42 12.83 -16.34
N VAL A 33 4.13 11.61 -16.83
CA VAL A 33 3.91 10.45 -15.95
C VAL A 33 5.20 10.04 -15.26
N LYS A 34 6.28 9.87 -16.02
CA LYS A 34 7.58 9.49 -15.43
C LYS A 34 8.05 10.51 -14.39
N ALA A 35 7.95 11.80 -14.69
CA ALA A 35 8.36 12.86 -13.77
C ALA A 35 7.54 12.83 -12.46
N ALA A 36 6.22 12.62 -12.55
CA ALA A 36 5.36 12.50 -11.37
C ALA A 36 5.61 11.20 -10.58
N TYR A 37 5.96 10.11 -11.27
CA TYR A 37 6.31 8.84 -10.65
C TYR A 37 7.63 8.93 -9.89
N ASP A 38 8.66 9.47 -10.54
CA ASP A 38 9.99 9.66 -9.94
C ASP A 38 9.91 10.63 -8.74
N ALA A 39 9.03 11.64 -8.79
CA ALA A 39 8.82 12.57 -7.66
C ALA A 39 8.21 11.93 -6.40
N LEU A 40 7.68 10.70 -6.47
CA LEU A 40 7.13 9.95 -5.34
C LEU A 40 8.09 8.89 -4.79
N GLU A 41 9.33 8.83 -5.31
CA GLU A 41 10.29 7.78 -4.98
C GLU A 41 10.55 7.67 -3.47
N GLU A 42 10.73 8.79 -2.78
CA GLU A 42 11.05 8.82 -1.35
C GLU A 42 9.90 8.23 -0.51
N GLU A 43 8.67 8.70 -0.75
CA GLU A 43 7.45 8.21 -0.10
C GLU A 43 7.19 6.74 -0.36
N CYS A 44 7.31 6.32 -1.62
CA CYS A 44 7.13 4.93 -2.02
C CYS A 44 8.17 4.02 -1.40
N THR A 45 9.43 4.47 -1.31
CA THR A 45 10.51 3.72 -0.65
C THR A 45 10.23 3.54 0.84
N ALA A 46 9.76 4.58 1.52
CA ALA A 46 9.38 4.51 2.93
C ALA A 46 8.19 3.55 3.15
N LEU A 47 7.18 3.60 2.28
CA LEU A 47 6.05 2.68 2.30
C LEU A 47 6.49 1.22 2.09
N ASP A 48 7.35 0.98 1.10
CA ASP A 48 7.85 -0.36 0.77
C ASP A 48 8.62 -0.97 1.94
N ALA A 49 9.34 -0.17 2.73
CA ALA A 49 9.99 -0.64 3.94
C ALA A 49 8.98 -1.18 4.98
N LEU A 50 7.86 -0.48 5.19
CA LEU A 50 6.80 -0.92 6.11
C LEU A 50 6.09 -2.19 5.63
N LEU A 51 5.77 -2.24 4.33
CA LEU A 51 5.07 -3.38 3.74
C LEU A 51 5.98 -4.61 3.71
N THR A 52 7.25 -4.44 3.37
CA THR A 52 8.25 -5.51 3.39
C THR A 52 8.44 -6.05 4.81
N ALA A 53 8.56 -5.17 5.81
CA ALA A 53 8.65 -5.60 7.21
C ALA A 53 7.46 -6.48 7.64
N ARG A 54 6.24 -6.14 7.20
CA ARG A 54 5.04 -6.93 7.49
C ARG A 54 5.01 -8.25 6.71
N ARG A 55 5.39 -8.23 5.43
CA ARG A 55 5.47 -9.42 4.57
C ARG A 55 6.48 -10.42 5.10
N ASP A 56 7.68 -9.96 5.50
CA ASP A 56 8.71 -10.78 6.13
C ASP A 56 8.23 -11.44 7.42
N ALA A 57 7.42 -10.72 8.20
CA ALA A 57 6.83 -11.24 9.43
C ALA A 57 5.67 -12.23 9.17
N GLY A 58 5.23 -12.39 7.92
CA GLY A 58 4.10 -13.24 7.55
C GLY A 58 2.75 -12.74 8.09
N LEU A 59 2.61 -11.44 8.33
CA LEU A 59 1.44 -10.87 9.02
C LEU A 59 0.44 -10.23 8.05
N THR A 60 -0.83 -10.43 8.33
CA THR A 60 -1.92 -9.64 7.76
C THR A 60 -2.03 -8.29 8.49
N GLN A 61 -2.70 -7.31 7.88
CA GLN A 61 -3.02 -6.04 8.55
C GLN A 61 -3.82 -6.25 9.85
N ALA A 62 -4.71 -7.25 9.87
CA ALA A 62 -5.49 -7.59 11.07
C ALA A 62 -4.60 -8.07 12.21
N GLN A 63 -3.64 -8.96 11.92
CA GLN A 63 -2.71 -9.46 12.93
C GLN A 63 -1.78 -8.36 13.46
N VAL A 64 -1.36 -7.42 12.60
CA VAL A 64 -0.61 -6.24 13.06
C VAL A 64 -1.48 -5.36 13.96
N ALA A 65 -2.75 -5.15 13.58
CA ALA A 65 -3.70 -4.37 14.37
C ALA A 65 -3.89 -4.97 15.77
N ASP A 66 -4.07 -6.28 15.86
CA ASP A 66 -4.19 -7.01 17.12
C ASP A 66 -2.93 -6.85 17.98
N ARG A 67 -1.74 -6.99 17.40
CA ARG A 67 -0.46 -6.79 18.11
C ARG A 67 -0.24 -5.37 18.59
N MET A 68 -0.76 -4.38 17.85
CA MET A 68 -0.66 -2.96 18.20
C MET A 68 -1.78 -2.48 19.12
N GLY A 69 -2.81 -3.31 19.38
CA GLY A 69 -3.99 -2.91 20.13
C GLY A 69 -4.79 -1.81 19.42
N THR A 70 -4.94 -1.91 18.10
CA THR A 70 -5.65 -0.92 17.28
C THR A 70 -6.58 -1.60 16.25
N THR A 71 -7.21 -0.82 15.38
CA THR A 71 -8.13 -1.34 14.36
C THR A 71 -7.42 -1.63 13.04
N VAL A 72 -7.96 -2.58 12.26
CA VAL A 72 -7.47 -2.86 10.89
C VAL A 72 -7.51 -1.60 10.02
N SER A 73 -8.54 -0.75 10.18
CA SER A 73 -8.65 0.53 9.48
C SER A 73 -7.58 1.55 9.91
N ALA A 74 -7.10 1.51 11.14
CA ALA A 74 -5.97 2.33 11.58
C ALA A 74 -4.66 1.86 10.95
N ILE A 75 -4.44 0.54 10.86
CA ILE A 75 -3.26 -0.02 10.16
C ILE A 75 -3.30 0.28 8.66
N SER A 76 -4.45 0.10 8.02
CA SER A 76 -4.61 0.43 6.60
C SER A 76 -4.35 1.91 6.32
N ARG A 77 -4.81 2.82 7.18
CA ARG A 77 -4.49 4.25 7.06
C ARG A 77 -3.02 4.54 7.31
N LEU A 78 -2.38 3.86 8.26
CA LEU A 78 -0.94 4.00 8.53
C LEU A 78 -0.11 3.55 7.32
N GLU A 79 -0.42 2.40 6.73
CA GLU A 79 0.25 1.93 5.52
C GLU A 79 -0.04 2.89 4.34
N ALA A 80 -1.25 3.43 4.22
CA ALA A 80 -1.54 4.43 3.19
C ALA A 80 -0.94 5.82 3.46
N SER A 81 -0.50 6.11 4.68
CA SER A 81 -0.13 7.47 5.12
C SER A 81 1.15 7.97 4.45
N PHE A 82 1.98 7.06 3.94
CA PHE A 82 3.19 7.41 3.22
C PHE A 82 2.92 7.89 1.80
N ALA A 83 1.78 7.54 1.19
CA ALA A 83 1.44 8.00 -0.15
C ALA A 83 0.97 9.48 -0.22
N SER A 84 0.97 10.21 0.89
CA SER A 84 0.51 11.61 0.96
C SER A 84 1.14 12.36 2.13
N GLU A 85 1.69 13.54 1.88
CA GLU A 85 2.30 14.40 2.91
C GLU A 85 1.31 14.91 3.98
N LYS A 86 0.00 14.81 3.74
CA LYS A 86 -1.02 15.44 4.61
C LYS A 86 -1.18 14.79 5.97
N HIS A 87 -0.83 13.51 6.09
CA HIS A 87 -1.05 12.74 7.31
C HIS A 87 0.18 11.89 7.62
N SER A 88 1.14 12.44 8.36
CA SER A 88 2.31 11.67 8.81
C SER A 88 2.01 10.93 10.12
N SER A 89 2.31 9.63 10.14
CA SER A 89 2.26 8.83 11.36
C SER A 89 3.39 9.25 12.30
N SER A 90 3.10 9.34 13.60
CA SER A 90 4.14 9.68 14.58
C SER A 90 5.25 8.62 14.62
N PHE A 91 6.47 9.04 14.96
CA PHE A 91 7.59 8.11 15.16
C PHE A 91 7.28 7.02 16.20
N SER A 92 6.52 7.34 17.24
CA SER A 92 6.05 6.37 18.24
C SER A 92 5.17 5.29 17.61
N THR A 93 4.28 5.69 16.70
CA THR A 93 3.41 4.76 15.96
C THR A 93 4.24 3.84 15.05
N LEU A 94 5.18 4.40 14.29
CA LEU A 94 6.08 3.62 13.42
C LEU A 94 6.93 2.63 14.23
N ARG A 95 7.41 3.03 15.41
CA ARG A 95 8.15 2.14 16.30
C ARG A 95 7.30 0.95 16.77
N LYS A 96 6.04 1.20 17.14
CA LYS A 96 5.10 0.13 17.52
C LYS A 96 4.80 -0.81 16.36
N TYR A 97 4.61 -0.28 15.17
CA TYR A 97 4.41 -1.07 13.95
C TYR A 97 5.62 -1.97 13.65
N ALA A 98 6.83 -1.41 13.70
CA ALA A 98 8.06 -2.18 13.54
C ALA A 98 8.17 -3.30 14.60
N ALA A 99 7.91 -2.98 15.87
CA ALA A 99 7.92 -3.96 16.95
C ALA A 99 6.87 -5.07 16.75
N ALA A 100 5.66 -4.73 16.28
CA ALA A 100 4.63 -5.70 15.95
C ALA A 100 5.06 -6.67 14.83
N CYS A 101 5.91 -6.19 13.90
CA CYS A 101 6.54 -7.00 12.85
C CYS A 101 7.84 -7.69 13.30
N GLY A 102 8.24 -7.58 14.57
CA GLY A 102 9.50 -8.15 15.07
C GLY A 102 10.76 -7.45 14.54
N LYS A 103 10.63 -6.20 14.10
CA LYS A 103 11.73 -5.37 13.60
C LYS A 103 12.04 -4.21 14.56
N LYS A 104 13.19 -3.57 14.38
CA LYS A 104 13.56 -2.31 15.04
C LYS A 104 13.48 -1.18 14.04
N LEU A 105 12.81 -0.09 14.41
CA LEU A 105 12.81 1.13 13.61
C LEU A 105 14.20 1.82 13.70
N VAL A 106 14.78 2.11 12.54
CA VAL A 106 16.06 2.83 12.38
C VAL A 106 15.85 3.94 11.35
N ILE A 107 16.43 5.11 11.59
CA ILE A 107 16.47 6.23 10.64
C ILE A 107 17.93 6.46 10.28
N SER A 108 18.20 6.59 8.99
CA SER A 108 19.51 6.95 8.42
C SER A 108 19.31 7.91 7.26
N PHE A 109 20.30 8.76 7.00
CA PHE A 109 20.35 9.62 5.82
C PHE A 109 21.18 8.91 4.73
N ALA A 110 20.82 9.13 3.47
CA ALA A 110 21.50 8.61 2.29
C ALA A 110 22.11 9.76 1.49
#